data_AF-A0A8T7JR71-F1
#
_entry.id   AF-A0A8T7JR71-F1
#
_cell.length_a   1.000
_cell.length_b   1.000
_cell.length_c   1.000
_cell.angle_alpha   90.00
_cell.angle_beta   90.00
_cell.angle_gamma   90.00
#
_symmetry.space_group_name_H-M   'P 1'
#
loop_
_entity.id
_entity.type
_entity.pdbx_description
1 polymer ?
#
loop_
_entity_poly.entity_id
_entity_poly.type
_entity_poly.pdbx_seq_one_letter_code
_entity_poly.pdbx_strand_id
1 'polypeptide(L)'
;YLAVWAGLFLFHSAWGALVGFHIGILLSLMWSKPSLPLDILWKPIGWCSAVISILLGSSGGLGLYLLWDVFGIPADLNVTIFELGLVDEMQPWFIVYFSLVNPFMEEYF
;
A
#
# COMPACT_ATOMS: atom_id res chain seq x y z
N TYR A 1 -10.29 -3.85 -2.55
CA TYR A 1 -10.35 -4.77 -1.39
C TYR A 1 -10.43 -6.25 -1.75
N LEU A 2 -11.23 -6.67 -2.74
CA LEU A 2 -11.30 -8.09 -3.13
C LEU A 2 -9.94 -8.65 -3.61
N ALA A 3 -9.17 -7.85 -4.36
CA ALA A 3 -7.80 -8.20 -4.76
C ALA A 3 -6.82 -8.33 -3.57
N VAL A 4 -6.96 -7.49 -2.54
CA VAL A 4 -6.16 -7.57 -1.31
C VAL A 4 -6.48 -8.87 -0.58
N TRP A 5 -7.77 -9.18 -0.42
CA TRP A 5 -8.21 -10.44 0.17
C TRP A 5 -7.67 -11.65 -0.61
N ALA A 6 -7.78 -11.64 -1.94
CA ALA A 6 -7.26 -12.73 -2.76
C ALA A 6 -5.74 -12.86 -2.63
N GLY A 7 -5.00 -11.75 -2.66
CA GLY A 7 -3.55 -11.76 -2.49
C GLY A 7 -3.12 -12.34 -1.15
N LEU A 8 -3.75 -11.93 -0.05
CA LEU A 8 -3.37 -12.36 1.29
C LEU A 8 -3.84 -13.79 1.64
N PHE A 9 -5.07 -14.16 1.26
CA PHE A 9 -5.70 -15.41 1.73
C PHE A 9 -5.76 -16.54 0.70
N LEU A 10 -5.77 -16.23 -0.61
CA LEU A 10 -5.70 -17.27 -1.64
C LEU A 10 -4.25 -17.51 -2.06
N PHE A 11 -3.53 -16.44 -2.40
CA PHE A 11 -2.18 -16.55 -2.94
C PHE A 11 -1.07 -16.45 -1.87
N HIS A 12 -1.42 -16.08 -0.63
CA HIS A 12 -0.47 -15.89 0.47
C HIS A 12 0.73 -15.02 0.06
N SER A 13 0.45 -13.90 -0.62
CA SER A 13 1.45 -13.03 -1.21
C SER A 13 1.13 -11.57 -0.95
N ALA A 14 2.01 -10.90 -0.19
CA ALA A 14 1.91 -9.46 0.03
C ALA A 14 2.05 -8.67 -1.28
N TRP A 15 2.96 -9.09 -2.16
CA TRP A 15 3.10 -8.50 -3.50
C TRP A 15 1.88 -8.74 -4.37
N GLY A 16 1.31 -9.95 -4.34
CA GLY A 16 0.06 -10.25 -5.05
C GLY A 16 -1.11 -9.39 -4.57
N ALA A 17 -1.23 -9.17 -3.26
CA ALA A 17 -2.22 -8.28 -2.68
C ALA A 17 -2.01 -6.82 -3.13
N LEU A 18 -0.77 -6.34 -3.08
CA LEU A 18 -0.41 -4.97 -3.44
C LEU A 18 -0.59 -4.70 -4.94
N VAL A 19 0.03 -5.50 -5.80
CA VAL A 19 -0.07 -5.34 -7.26
C VAL A 19 -1.51 -5.56 -7.72
N GLY A 20 -2.19 -6.58 -7.18
CA GLY A 20 -3.59 -6.85 -7.49
C GLY A 20 -4.51 -5.69 -7.10
N PHE A 21 -4.25 -5.04 -5.96
CA PHE A 21 -4.98 -3.84 -5.55
C PHE A 21 -4.79 -2.69 -6.56
N HIS A 22 -3.55 -2.40 -6.97
CA HIS A 22 -3.26 -1.36 -7.95
C HIS A 22 -3.86 -1.66 -9.34
N ILE A 23 -3.81 -2.92 -9.80
CA ILE A 23 -4.48 -3.33 -11.04
C ILE A 23 -5.99 -3.11 -10.92
N GLY A 24 -6.59 -3.48 -9.78
CA GLY A 24 -8.01 -3.25 -9.53
C GLY A 24 -8.40 -1.77 -9.58
N ILE A 25 -7.58 -0.91 -8.97
CA ILE A 25 -7.71 0.55 -9.03
C ILE A 25 -7.66 1.05 -10.48
N LEU A 26 -6.62 0.65 -11.23
CA LEU A 26 -6.42 1.05 -12.62
C LEU A 26 -7.59 0.61 -13.51
N LEU A 27 -8.03 -0.64 -13.39
CA LEU A 27 -9.19 -1.16 -14.13
C LEU A 27 -10.47 -0.41 -13.79
N SER A 28 -10.68 -0.10 -12.51
CA SER A 28 -11.83 0.69 -12.05
C SER A 28 -11.79 2.12 -12.61
N LEU A 29 -10.61 2.74 -12.67
CA LEU A 29 -10.41 4.06 -13.28
C LEU A 29 -10.69 4.04 -14.77
N MET A 30 -10.13 3.06 -15.50
CA MET A 30 -10.31 2.90 -16.94
C MET A 30 -11.79 2.67 -17.28
N TRP A 31 -12.51 1.93 -16.44
CA TRP A 31 -13.95 1.72 -16.62
C TRP A 31 -14.77 2.97 -16.33
N SER A 32 -14.46 3.67 -15.23
CA SER A 32 -15.29 4.80 -14.74
C SER A 32 -14.96 6.13 -15.42
N LYS A 33 -13.70 6.33 -15.83
CA LYS A 33 -13.19 7.57 -16.43
C LYS A 33 -12.20 7.25 -17.56
N PRO A 34 -12.66 6.64 -18.68
CA PRO A 34 -11.79 6.18 -19.78
C PRO A 34 -11.04 7.32 -20.49
N SER A 35 -11.51 8.56 -20.40
CA SER A 35 -10.89 9.73 -21.02
C SER A 35 -9.91 10.47 -20.11
N LEU A 36 -9.58 9.93 -18.94
CA LEU A 36 -8.71 10.59 -17.98
C LEU A 36 -7.26 10.53 -18.49
N PRO A 37 -6.60 11.67 -18.67
CA PRO A 37 -5.28 11.68 -19.26
C PRO A 37 -4.26 11.20 -18.22
N LEU A 38 -3.42 10.24 -18.64
CA LEU A 38 -2.46 9.55 -17.75
C LEU A 38 -1.32 10.46 -17.25
N ASP A 39 -1.16 11.63 -17.88
CA ASP A 39 -0.21 12.67 -17.47
C ASP A 39 -0.55 13.23 -16.07
N ILE A 40 -1.80 13.12 -15.63
CA ILE A 40 -2.19 13.56 -14.30
C ILE A 40 -1.39 12.84 -13.22
N LEU A 41 -1.06 11.55 -13.40
CA LEU A 41 -0.32 10.72 -12.45
C LEU A 41 1.09 11.26 -12.17
N TRP A 42 1.62 12.11 -13.05
CA TRP A 42 2.95 12.71 -12.95
C TRP A 42 2.91 14.18 -12.52
N LYS A 43 1.75 14.70 -12.08
CA LYS A 43 1.69 16.07 -11.58
C LYS A 43 2.51 16.23 -10.30
N PRO A 44 3.38 17.25 -10.23
CA PRO A 44 4.15 17.50 -9.03
C PRO A 44 3.23 17.88 -7.88
N ILE A 45 3.37 17.16 -6.77
CA ILE A 45 2.70 17.51 -5.52
C ILE A 45 3.39 18.74 -4.90
N GLY A 46 2.61 19.65 -4.31
CA GLY A 46 3.17 20.80 -3.60
C GLY A 46 3.90 20.37 -2.33
N TRP A 47 4.98 21.06 -1.95
CA TRP A 47 5.79 20.72 -0.76
C TRP A 47 4.96 20.59 0.53
N CYS A 48 4.01 21.50 0.77
CA CYS A 48 3.13 21.41 1.94
C CYS A 48 2.26 20.14 1.93
N SER A 49 1.71 19.78 0.76
CA SER A 49 0.90 18.57 0.60
C SER A 49 1.74 17.29 0.77
N ALA A 50 2.99 17.30 0.28
CA ALA A 50 3.93 16.20 0.52
C ALA A 50 4.22 16.01 2.02
N VAL A 51 4.51 17.09 2.75
CA VAL A 51 4.77 17.04 4.19
C VAL A 51 3.55 16.53 4.96
N ILE A 52 2.35 17.01 4.64
CA ILE A 52 1.11 16.54 5.27
C ILE A 52 0.89 15.05 5.00
N SER A 53 1.10 14.60 3.76
CA SER A 53 0.95 13.19 3.38
C SER A 53 1.94 12.29 4.12
N ILE A 54 3.19 12.73 4.26
CA ILE A 54 4.21 12.02 5.06
C ILE A 54 3.79 11.93 6.52
N LEU A 55 3.33 13.03 7.13
CA LEU A 55 2.90 13.05 8.53
C LEU A 55 1.68 12.16 8.77
N LEU A 56 0.68 12.23 7.89
CA LEU A 56 -0.52 11.39 7.96
C LEU A 56 -0.17 9.91 7.76
N GLY A 57 0.62 9.57 6.73
CA GLY A 57 1.07 8.20 6.49
C GLY A 57 1.88 7.64 7.67
N SER A 58 2.79 8.45 8.22
CA SER A 58 3.61 8.06 9.38
C SER A 58 2.77 7.90 10.66
N SER A 59 1.69 8.68 10.81
CA SER A 59 0.79 8.57 11.97
C SER A 59 0.07 7.22 12.04
N GLY A 60 -0.19 6.58 10.89
CA GLY A 60 -0.72 5.21 10.85
C GLY A 60 0.28 4.19 11.42
N GLY A 61 1.55 4.28 11.02
CA GLY A 61 2.62 3.44 11.57
C GLY A 61 2.82 3.66 13.07
N LEU A 62 2.85 4.92 13.52
CA LEU A 62 2.94 5.26 14.94
C LEU A 62 1.73 4.76 15.73
N GLY A 63 0.52 4.90 15.17
CA GLY A 63 -0.71 4.40 15.77
C GLY A 63 -0.69 2.89 15.95
N LEU A 64 -0.26 2.14 14.93
CA LEU A 64 -0.09 0.68 15.02
C LEU A 64 0.94 0.29 16.08
N TYR A 65 2.06 1.00 16.16
CA TYR A 65 3.08 0.75 17.18
C TYR A 65 2.55 0.98 18.60
N LEU A 66 1.83 2.09 18.83
CA LEU A 66 1.28 2.41 20.16
C LEU A 66 0.09 1.51 20.55
N LEU A 67 -0.67 1.04 19.57
CA LEU A 67 -1.86 0.20 19.76
C LEU A 67 -1.59 -1.29 19.47
N TRP A 68 -0.33 -1.69 19.45
CA TRP A 68 0.09 -3.04 19.07
C TRP A 68 -0.63 -4.14 19.85
N ASP A 69 -0.64 -3.99 21.18
CA ASP A 69 -1.30 -4.92 22.10
C ASP A 69 -2.82 -4.85 22.01
N VAL A 70 -3.38 -3.67 21.70
CA VAL A 70 -4.83 -3.45 21.56
C VAL A 70 -5.38 -4.16 20.32
N PHE A 71 -4.62 -4.14 19.22
CA PHE A 71 -4.99 -4.85 17.99
C PHE A 71 -4.64 -6.34 18.02
N GLY A 72 -3.98 -6.82 19.08
CA GLY A 72 -3.59 -8.22 19.21
C GLY A 72 -2.64 -8.67 18.11
N ILE A 73 -1.71 -7.78 17.68
CA ILE A 73 -0.76 -8.13 16.63
C ILE A 73 0.16 -9.26 17.12
N PRO A 74 0.30 -10.36 16.36
CA PRO A 74 1.04 -11.53 16.82
C PRO A 74 2.51 -11.21 17.13
N ALA A 75 3.05 -11.81 18.20
CA ALA A 75 4.46 -11.66 18.56
C ALA A 75 5.40 -12.28 17.51
N ASP A 76 4.90 -13.21 16.73
CA ASP A 76 5.57 -13.89 15.61
C ASP A 76 5.30 -13.21 14.26
N LEU A 77 5.01 -11.90 14.26
CA LEU A 77 4.76 -11.13 13.03
C LEU A 77 5.82 -11.36 11.94
N ASN A 78 7.09 -11.51 12.31
CA ASN A 78 8.16 -11.80 11.35
C ASN A 78 7.92 -13.12 10.59
N VAL A 79 7.37 -14.14 11.26
CA VAL A 79 7.00 -15.42 10.63
C VAL A 79 5.86 -15.19 9.66
N THR A 80 4.82 -14.45 10.06
CA THR A 80 3.70 -14.12 9.17
C THR A 80 4.14 -13.31 7.94
N ILE A 81 5.01 -12.31 8.13
CA ILE A 81 5.56 -11.51 7.04
C ILE A 81 6.38 -12.38 6.08
N PHE A 82 7.18 -13.30 6.63
CA PHE A 82 7.94 -14.27 5.83
C PHE A 82 7.03 -15.20 5.02
N GLU A 83 5.98 -15.73 5.63
CA GLU A 83 4.97 -16.59 4.97
C GLU A 83 4.24 -15.87 3.82
N LEU A 84 4.09 -14.55 3.92
CA LEU A 84 3.53 -13.70 2.86
C LEU A 84 4.53 -13.38 1.74
N GLY A 85 5.72 -13.98 1.76
CA GLY A 85 6.76 -13.82 0.75
C GLY A 85 7.61 -12.55 0.90
N LEU A 86 7.52 -11.87 2.04
CA LEU A 86 8.36 -10.72 2.38
C LEU A 86 9.58 -11.17 3.18
N VAL A 87 10.43 -11.94 2.51
CA VAL A 87 11.76 -12.31 3.03
C VAL A 87 12.62 -11.07 3.27
N ASP A 88 13.65 -11.17 4.12
CA ASP A 88 14.46 -10.04 4.59
C ASP A 88 14.96 -9.11 3.47
N GLU A 89 15.34 -9.68 2.33
CA GLU A 89 15.84 -8.95 1.16
C GLU A 89 14.73 -8.16 0.43
N MET A 90 13.48 -8.59 0.53
CA MET A 90 12.31 -8.02 -0.17
C MET A 90 11.57 -6.97 0.66
N GLN A 91 11.66 -7.03 1.99
CA GLN A 91 11.04 -6.05 2.88
C GLN A 91 11.41 -4.59 2.58
N PRO A 92 12.70 -4.21 2.42
CA PRO A 92 13.04 -2.82 2.13
C PRO A 92 12.43 -2.35 0.80
N TRP A 93 12.41 -3.21 -0.23
CA TRP A 93 11.78 -2.88 -1.50
C TRP A 93 10.27 -2.75 -1.40
N PHE A 94 9.63 -3.61 -0.60
CA PHE A 94 8.20 -3.53 -0.34
C PHE A 94 7.85 -2.23 0.40
N ILE A 95 8.62 -1.85 1.41
CA ILE A 95 8.44 -0.59 2.15
C ILE A 95 8.65 0.62 1.22
N VAL A 96 9.70 0.61 0.39
CA VAL A 96 9.98 1.68 -0.57
C VAL A 96 8.83 1.83 -1.57
N TYR A 97 8.36 0.73 -2.15
CA TYR A 97 7.21 0.75 -3.05
C TYR A 97 5.96 1.27 -2.31
N PHE A 98 5.66 0.71 -1.15
CA PHE A 98 4.49 1.09 -0.37
C PHE A 98 4.53 2.55 0.08
N SER A 99 5.71 3.10 0.33
CA SER A 99 5.86 4.48 0.83
C SER A 99 5.92 5.50 -0.31
N LEU A 100 6.42 5.12 -1.48
CA LEU A 100 6.58 6.04 -2.61
C LEU A 100 5.47 5.85 -3.64
N VAL A 101 5.26 4.63 -4.14
CA VAL A 101 4.33 4.35 -5.24
C VAL A 101 2.88 4.36 -4.77
N ASN A 102 2.60 3.78 -3.60
CA ASN A 102 1.22 3.65 -3.10
C ASN A 102 0.54 5.01 -2.91
N PRO A 103 1.15 6.02 -2.25
CA PRO A 103 0.52 7.33 -2.08
C PRO A 103 0.26 8.04 -3.41
N PHE A 104 1.19 7.94 -4.37
CA PHE A 104 0.99 8.53 -5.71
C PHE A 104 -0.21 7.93 -6.44
N MET A 105 -0.48 6.64 -6.27
CA MET A 105 -1.57 5.95 -6.92
C MET A 105 -2.91 6.14 -6.20
N GLU A 106 -2.89 6.23 -4.87
CA GLU A 106 -4.07 6.40 -4.03
C GLU A 106 -4.59 7.85 -3.99
N GLU A 107 -3.76 8.88 -4.18
CA GLU A 107 -4.18 10.30 -4.11
C GLU A 107 -5.26 10.71 -5.15
N TYR A 108 -5.53 9.86 -6.15
CA TYR A 108 -6.58 10.07 -7.17
C TYR A 108 -7.95 9.46 -6.80
N PHE A 109 -8.06 8.78 -5.67
CA PHE A 109 -9.27 8.08 -5.19
C PHE A 109 -9.69 8.58 -3.81
#